data_AF-A0A4S2J5U0-F1
#
_entry.id   AF-A0A4S2J5U0-F1
#
_cell.length_a   1.000
_cell.length_b   1.000
_cell.length_c   1.000
_cell.angle_alpha   90.00
_cell.angle_beta   90.00
_cell.angle_gamma   90.00
#
_symmetry.space_group_name_H-M   'P 1'
#
loop_
_entity.id
_entity.type
_entity.pdbx_description
1 polymer ?
#
loop_
_entity_poly.entity_id
_entity_poly.type
_entity_poly.pdbx_seq_one_letter_code
_entity_poly.pdbx_strand_id
1 'polypeptide(L)'
;MTSAGLAAHTMRLNALVIDARQKGRRALLTARGELVHGGTDTLGDALAALPPGITTIELDLAGVSFLDTTGLTCLDLLNEYVGQHDVRVTTHGWRGQPRRVLELVGLDATDPLRTGGAGSADLPVRTASAVARERAEQLDMLRLEIAQLRQALDSRPVIDQARGVLMAAHGCTPDQAWQILREASQHSNTKLHRIAAAVTASATPDGPPPPEPLRRALRTAAAHHAP
;
A
#
# COMPACT_ATOMS: atom_id res chain seq x y z
N MET A 1 33.33 26.26 23.00
CA MET A 1 32.57 25.64 24.11
C MET A 1 31.18 26.25 24.01
N THR A 2 30.12 25.54 23.61
CA THR A 2 29.49 24.41 24.32
C THR A 2 28.60 23.58 23.35
N SER A 3 28.60 22.26 23.56
CA SER A 3 27.65 21.21 23.15
C SER A 3 26.18 21.58 23.45
N ALA A 4 25.08 20.94 23.03
CA ALA A 4 24.74 19.62 22.48
C ALA A 4 23.36 19.80 21.80
N GLY A 5 22.92 19.03 20.82
CA GLY A 5 22.46 17.66 21.01
C GLY A 5 21.43 17.34 19.93
N LEU A 6 21.77 16.35 19.10
CA LEU A 6 20.85 15.67 18.20
C LEU A 6 19.85 14.89 19.08
N ALA A 7 18.55 15.20 19.02
CA ALA A 7 17.52 14.39 19.67
C ALA A 7 16.61 13.78 18.61
N ALA A 8 16.80 12.48 18.42
CA ALA A 8 16.01 11.59 17.59
C ALA A 8 14.51 11.74 17.85
N HIS A 9 13.79 12.24 16.85
CA HIS A 9 12.34 12.34 16.87
C HIS A 9 11.75 11.45 15.77
N THR A 10 12.06 10.15 15.83
CA THR A 10 11.32 9.15 15.04
C THR A 10 10.34 8.45 15.96
N MET A 11 9.14 9.02 15.97
CA MET A 11 7.83 8.43 16.20
C MET A 11 7.83 6.87 16.13
N ARG A 12 8.10 6.17 17.25
CA ARG A 12 7.94 4.70 17.35
C ARG A 12 6.47 4.37 17.58
N LEU A 13 5.66 4.38 16.53
CA LEU A 13 4.22 4.14 16.68
C LEU A 13 3.86 2.69 17.06
N ASN A 14 4.73 1.70 16.91
CA ASN A 14 4.45 0.30 17.27
C ASN A 14 5.71 -0.47 17.76
N ALA A 15 6.47 0.11 18.70
CA ALA A 15 7.67 -0.55 19.24
C ALA A 15 7.36 -1.96 19.77
N LEU A 16 8.33 -2.88 19.62
CA LEU A 16 8.23 -4.19 20.24
C LEU A 16 8.12 -4.04 21.76
N VAL A 17 7.15 -4.71 22.35
CA VAL A 17 6.98 -4.84 23.80
C VAL A 17 6.90 -6.32 24.14
N ILE A 18 7.62 -6.74 25.18
CA ILE A 18 7.66 -8.13 25.61
C ILE A 18 7.27 -8.19 27.09
N ASP A 19 6.17 -8.88 27.37
CA ASP A 19 5.74 -9.20 28.72
C ASP A 19 6.26 -10.59 29.11
N ALA A 20 6.86 -10.74 30.29
CA ALA A 20 7.35 -12.01 30.81
C ALA A 20 6.46 -12.53 31.95
N ARG A 21 6.07 -13.81 31.88
CA ARG A 21 5.34 -14.53 32.93
C ARG A 21 6.08 -15.82 33.23
N GLN A 22 6.26 -16.14 34.50
CA GLN A 22 6.97 -17.36 34.90
C GLN A 22 6.08 -18.30 35.72
N LYS A 23 6.28 -19.59 35.52
CA LYS A 23 5.75 -20.65 36.39
C LYS A 23 6.80 -21.74 36.59
N GLY A 24 7.44 -21.77 37.75
CA GLY A 24 8.52 -22.72 38.05
C GLY A 24 9.72 -22.53 37.11
N ARG A 25 10.13 -23.60 36.41
CA ARG A 25 11.25 -23.57 35.45
C ARG A 25 10.86 -23.17 34.03
N ARG A 26 9.62 -22.71 33.82
CA ARG A 26 9.09 -22.27 32.52
C ARG A 26 8.82 -20.78 32.52
N ALA A 27 9.23 -20.11 31.44
CA ALA A 27 8.90 -18.72 31.16
C ALA A 27 8.06 -18.63 29.88
N LEU A 28 7.03 -17.79 29.90
CA LEU A 28 6.23 -17.39 28.74
C LEU A 28 6.55 -15.91 28.47
N LEU A 29 7.11 -15.64 27.31
CA LEU A 29 7.34 -14.31 26.78
C LEU A 29 6.24 -14.01 25.76
N THR A 30 5.50 -12.92 25.94
CA THR A 30 4.46 -12.48 25.00
C THR A 30 4.91 -11.21 24.32
N ALA A 31 5.17 -11.25 23.02
CA ALA A 31 5.60 -10.10 22.25
C ALA A 31 4.43 -9.45 21.49
N ARG A 32 4.40 -8.12 21.47
CA ARG A 32 3.45 -7.32 20.70
C ARG A 32 4.15 -6.16 19.99
N GLY A 33 3.63 -5.73 18.85
CA GLY A 33 4.19 -4.64 18.05
C GLY A 33 4.92 -5.16 16.81
N GLU A 34 6.06 -4.55 16.48
CA GLU A 34 6.79 -4.83 15.24
C GLU A 34 8.21 -5.35 15.51
N LEU A 35 8.59 -6.44 14.83
CA LEU A 35 9.95 -6.97 14.80
C LEU A 35 10.72 -6.25 13.67
N VAL A 36 11.28 -5.10 14.01
CA VAL A 36 12.08 -4.23 13.13
C VAL A 36 13.42 -3.91 13.79
N HIS A 37 14.20 -3.00 13.20
CA HIS A 37 15.44 -2.51 13.78
C HIS A 37 15.26 -2.04 15.25
N GLY A 38 15.98 -2.67 16.19
CA GLY A 38 15.89 -2.45 17.64
C GLY A 38 14.98 -3.43 18.41
N GLY A 39 14.20 -4.26 17.71
CA GLY A 39 13.43 -5.34 18.35
C GLY A 39 14.33 -6.43 18.96
N THR A 40 15.50 -6.66 18.36
CA THR A 40 16.53 -7.59 18.87
C THR A 40 17.02 -7.20 20.25
N ASP A 41 17.28 -5.91 20.49
CA ASP A 41 17.74 -5.42 21.80
C ASP A 41 16.66 -5.64 22.86
N THR A 42 15.40 -5.34 22.53
CA THR A 42 14.27 -5.55 23.45
C THR A 42 14.08 -7.03 23.81
N LEU A 43 14.27 -7.93 22.85
CA LEU A 43 14.24 -9.37 23.09
C LEU A 43 15.42 -9.84 23.94
N GLY A 44 16.63 -9.34 23.67
CA GLY A 44 17.82 -9.61 24.47
C GLY A 44 17.66 -9.18 25.93
N ASP A 45 17.16 -7.97 26.16
CA ASP A 45 16.87 -7.44 27.50
C ASP A 45 15.84 -8.31 28.24
N ALA A 46 14.77 -8.73 27.54
CA ALA A 46 13.75 -9.60 28.12
C ALA A 46 14.30 -10.98 28.51
N LEU A 47 15.18 -11.56 27.69
CA LEU A 47 15.85 -12.84 27.99
C LEU A 47 16.85 -12.70 29.14
N ALA A 48 17.61 -11.61 29.19
CA ALA A 48 18.57 -11.31 30.27
C ALA A 48 17.88 -11.06 31.61
N ALA A 49 16.64 -10.56 31.61
CA ALA A 49 15.83 -10.35 32.80
C ALA A 49 15.20 -11.64 33.36
N LEU A 50 15.31 -12.78 32.67
CA LEU A 50 14.80 -14.05 33.17
C LEU A 50 15.63 -14.55 34.37
N PRO A 51 14.99 -15.10 35.42
CA PRO A 51 15.71 -15.59 36.57
C PRO A 51 16.51 -16.86 36.24
N PRO A 52 17.58 -17.15 37.02
CA PRO A 52 18.37 -18.35 36.81
C PRO A 52 17.54 -19.62 37.04
N GLY A 53 17.83 -20.66 36.26
CA GLY A 53 17.21 -21.98 36.41
C GLY A 53 15.97 -22.23 35.54
N ILE A 54 15.59 -21.29 34.68
CA ILE A 54 14.65 -21.55 33.57
C ILE A 54 15.25 -22.61 32.65
N THR A 55 14.42 -23.57 32.21
CA THR A 55 14.81 -24.62 31.25
C THR A 55 13.93 -24.62 30.01
N THR A 56 12.84 -23.86 30.02
CA THR A 56 11.90 -23.78 28.90
C THR A 56 11.37 -22.37 28.77
N ILE A 57 11.47 -21.82 27.57
CA ILE A 57 10.94 -20.52 27.20
C ILE A 57 9.96 -20.73 26.04
N GLU A 58 8.73 -20.26 26.24
CA GLU A 58 7.72 -20.19 25.18
C GLU A 58 7.61 -18.72 24.76
N LEU A 59 7.81 -18.42 23.47
CA LEU A 59 7.69 -17.09 22.91
C LEU A 59 6.43 -17.00 22.06
N ASP A 60 5.41 -16.30 22.58
CA ASP A 60 4.16 -16.01 21.88
C ASP A 60 4.30 -14.74 21.04
N LEU A 61 4.16 -14.91 19.73
CA LEU A 61 4.30 -13.85 18.73
C LEU A 61 2.96 -13.52 18.05
N ALA A 62 1.84 -13.98 18.61
CA ALA A 62 0.51 -13.70 18.07
C ALA A 62 0.15 -12.21 18.02
N GLY A 63 0.80 -11.40 18.86
CA GLY A 63 0.64 -9.94 18.88
C GLY A 63 1.63 -9.18 17.99
N VAL A 64 2.53 -9.87 17.28
CA VAL A 64 3.46 -9.24 16.34
C VAL A 64 2.79 -9.08 14.99
N SER A 65 2.66 -7.83 14.53
CA SER A 65 1.97 -7.49 13.28
C SER A 65 2.90 -7.44 12.08
N PHE A 66 4.20 -7.21 12.30
CA PHE A 66 5.16 -6.97 11.24
C PHE A 66 6.56 -7.52 11.58
N LEU A 67 7.27 -8.00 10.56
CA LEU A 67 8.63 -8.53 10.59
C LEU A 67 9.33 -8.08 9.31
N ASP A 68 10.40 -7.28 9.43
CA ASP A 68 11.27 -6.96 8.29
C ASP A 68 12.49 -7.89 8.21
N THR A 69 13.33 -7.70 7.19
CA THR A 69 14.55 -8.47 7.01
C THR A 69 15.53 -8.33 8.17
N THR A 70 15.50 -7.20 8.88
CA THR A 70 16.32 -6.97 10.08
C THR A 70 15.74 -7.74 11.26
N GLY A 71 14.42 -7.80 11.43
CA GLY A 71 13.77 -8.54 12.50
C GLY A 71 14.03 -10.06 12.46
N LEU A 72 14.47 -10.60 11.31
CA LEU A 72 14.94 -11.99 11.24
C LEU A 72 16.19 -12.25 12.09
N THR A 73 17.01 -11.23 12.38
CA THR A 73 18.16 -11.38 13.30
C THR A 73 17.72 -11.69 14.74
N CYS A 74 16.45 -11.46 15.09
CA CYS A 74 15.91 -11.95 16.37
C CYS A 74 15.93 -13.49 16.45
N LEU A 75 15.78 -14.20 15.32
CA LEU A 75 15.88 -15.66 15.31
C LEU A 75 17.31 -16.12 15.54
N ASP A 76 18.30 -15.40 14.98
CA ASP A 76 19.71 -15.67 15.22
C ASP A 76 20.06 -15.48 16.70
N LEU A 77 19.57 -14.40 17.32
CA LEU A 77 19.74 -14.16 18.76
C LEU A 77 19.12 -15.29 19.59
N LEU A 78 17.92 -15.77 19.24
CA LEU A 78 17.29 -16.89 19.95
C LEU A 78 18.06 -18.20 19.79
N ASN A 79 18.56 -18.48 18.59
CA ASN A 79 19.40 -19.65 18.33
C ASN A 79 20.73 -19.58 19.10
N GLU A 80 21.37 -18.41 19.13
CA GLU A 80 22.57 -18.16 19.90
C GLU A 80 22.33 -18.35 21.41
N TYR A 81 21.22 -17.82 21.92
CA TYR A 81 20.82 -18.00 23.32
C TYR A 81 20.60 -19.47 23.68
N VAL A 82 19.91 -20.24 22.82
CA VAL A 82 19.76 -21.70 23.00
C VAL A 82 21.10 -22.44 22.93
N GLY A 83 22.05 -21.96 22.13
CA GLY A 83 23.40 -22.55 22.07
C GLY A 83 24.25 -22.27 23.31
N GLN A 84 24.07 -21.11 23.94
CA GLN A 84 24.84 -20.67 25.11
C GLN A 84 24.24 -21.14 26.44
N HIS A 85 22.94 -21.40 26.48
CA HIS A 85 22.21 -21.78 27.68
C HIS A 85 21.54 -23.15 27.51
N ASP A 86 21.52 -23.96 28.58
CA ASP A 86 20.77 -25.24 28.60
C ASP A 86 19.25 -25.01 28.74
N VAL A 87 18.68 -24.34 27.73
CA VAL A 87 17.29 -23.87 27.71
C VAL A 87 16.65 -24.26 26.38
N ARG A 88 15.44 -24.81 26.45
CA ARG A 88 14.61 -25.03 25.27
C ARG A 88 13.79 -23.77 24.99
N VAL A 89 13.96 -23.18 23.81
CA VAL A 89 13.08 -22.11 23.32
C VAL A 89 12.17 -22.68 22.25
N THR A 90 10.88 -22.38 22.33
CA THR A 90 9.90 -22.66 21.27
C THR A 90 9.15 -21.38 20.95
N THR A 91 8.93 -21.11 19.67
CA THR A 91 8.14 -19.96 19.22
C THR A 91 6.79 -20.42 18.71
N HIS A 92 5.77 -19.58 18.86
CA HIS A 92 4.45 -19.84 18.28
C HIS A 92 3.70 -18.54 18.01
N GLY A 93 2.51 -18.64 17.43
CA GLY A 93 1.67 -17.49 17.18
C GLY A 93 2.08 -16.66 15.96
N TRP A 94 3.07 -17.11 15.17
CA TRP A 94 3.40 -16.51 13.88
C TRP A 94 2.16 -16.49 12.98
N ARG A 95 1.63 -15.30 12.73
CA ARG A 95 0.43 -15.05 11.92
C ARG A 95 0.69 -13.91 10.93
N GLY A 96 -0.20 -13.76 9.95
CA GLY A 96 -0.15 -12.64 9.00
C GLY A 96 1.20 -12.51 8.29
N GLN A 97 1.72 -11.29 8.24
CA GLN A 97 2.96 -10.96 7.52
C GLN A 97 4.20 -11.66 8.10
N PRO A 98 4.44 -11.72 9.43
CA PRO A 98 5.56 -12.47 9.99
C PRO A 98 5.60 -13.95 9.58
N ARG A 99 4.47 -14.66 9.64
CA ARG A 99 4.38 -16.06 9.19
C ARG A 99 4.79 -16.19 7.73
N ARG A 100 4.29 -15.29 6.87
CA ARG A 100 4.58 -15.34 5.43
C ARG A 100 6.05 -15.12 5.13
N VAL A 101 6.72 -14.27 5.90
CA VAL A 101 8.17 -14.06 5.80
C VAL A 101 8.94 -15.32 6.16
N LEU A 102 8.57 -16.03 7.24
CA LEU A 102 9.20 -17.31 7.61
C LEU A 102 9.05 -18.37 6.51
N GLU A 103 7.84 -18.53 5.96
CA GLU A 103 7.59 -19.43 4.81
C GLU A 103 8.45 -19.05 3.60
N LEU A 104 8.69 -17.75 3.39
CA LEU A 104 9.46 -17.23 2.26
C LEU A 104 10.95 -17.53 2.38
N VAL A 105 11.51 -17.47 3.59
CA VAL A 105 12.92 -17.81 3.86
C VAL A 105 13.14 -19.31 4.06
N GLY A 106 12.10 -20.13 3.88
CA GLY A 106 12.18 -21.59 4.01
C GLY A 106 12.32 -22.08 5.45
N LEU A 107 11.95 -21.24 6.41
CA LEU A 107 11.90 -21.63 7.81
C LEU A 107 10.54 -22.25 8.14
N ASP A 108 10.51 -23.08 9.17
CA ASP A 108 9.25 -23.61 9.69
C ASP A 108 8.38 -22.44 10.20
N ALA A 109 7.24 -22.24 9.55
CA ALA A 109 6.32 -21.14 9.86
C ALA A 109 5.50 -21.36 11.15
N THR A 110 5.61 -22.54 11.75
CA THR A 110 5.04 -22.85 13.06
C THR A 110 6.04 -22.57 14.17
N ASP A 111 7.27 -23.02 14.00
CA ASP A 111 8.38 -22.73 14.92
C ASP A 111 9.72 -22.71 14.17
N PRO A 112 10.22 -21.54 13.72
CA PRO A 112 11.46 -21.41 12.94
C PRO A 112 12.72 -21.91 13.66
N LEU A 113 12.66 -22.13 14.99
CA LEU A 113 13.77 -22.70 15.75
C LEU A 113 13.84 -24.24 15.64
N ARG A 114 12.81 -24.90 15.07
CA ARG A 114 12.83 -26.35 14.82
C ARG A 114 13.68 -26.66 13.60
N THR A 115 14.94 -27.04 13.82
CA THR A 115 15.75 -27.68 12.77
C THR A 115 15.20 -29.07 12.45
N GLY A 116 14.59 -29.24 11.28
CA GLY A 116 14.02 -30.52 10.82
C GLY A 116 13.88 -30.66 9.29
N GLY A 117 14.95 -31.16 8.64
CA GLY A 117 14.97 -31.96 7.40
C GLY A 117 13.99 -31.67 6.26
N ALA A 118 14.36 -30.78 5.33
CA ALA A 118 13.95 -30.85 3.92
C ALA A 118 15.08 -30.29 3.05
N GLY A 119 15.39 -30.98 1.95
CA GLY A 119 16.65 -30.90 1.22
C GLY A 119 16.87 -29.65 0.35
N SER A 120 18.16 -29.34 0.19
CA SER A 120 18.85 -28.92 -1.04
C SER A 120 18.27 -27.77 -1.89
N ALA A 121 18.80 -26.58 -1.66
CA ALA A 121 19.71 -25.85 -2.58
C ALA A 121 19.25 -25.27 -3.95
N ASP A 122 18.00 -25.36 -4.41
CA ASP A 122 17.62 -24.66 -5.69
C ASP A 122 16.24 -23.96 -5.72
N LEU A 123 15.57 -23.88 -4.57
CA LEU A 123 14.25 -23.23 -4.44
C LEU A 123 14.24 -21.69 -4.22
N PRO A 124 15.25 -21.01 -3.61
CA PRO A 124 15.09 -19.60 -3.20
C PRO A 124 14.92 -18.61 -4.37
N VAL A 125 15.60 -18.85 -5.49
CA VAL A 125 15.61 -17.93 -6.64
C VAL A 125 14.26 -17.94 -7.37
N ARG A 126 13.58 -19.09 -7.44
CA ARG A 126 12.30 -19.22 -8.16
C ARG A 126 11.13 -18.62 -7.39
N THR A 127 11.10 -18.74 -6.07
CA THR A 127 10.06 -18.14 -5.21
C THR A 127 10.27 -16.65 -4.98
N ALA A 128 11.52 -16.18 -4.80
CA ALA A 128 11.82 -14.75 -4.80
C ALA A 128 11.44 -14.08 -6.13
N SER A 129 11.68 -14.79 -7.25
CA SER A 129 11.23 -14.37 -8.58
C SER A 129 9.70 -14.34 -8.71
N ALA A 130 8.97 -15.31 -8.13
CA ALA A 130 7.51 -15.33 -8.16
C ALA A 130 6.88 -14.17 -7.37
N VAL A 131 7.41 -13.83 -6.19
CA VAL A 131 6.95 -12.68 -5.39
C VAL A 131 7.32 -11.35 -6.05
N ALA A 132 8.53 -11.24 -6.62
CA ALA A 132 8.92 -10.08 -7.41
C ALA A 132 7.99 -9.89 -8.63
N ARG A 133 7.59 -10.99 -9.27
CA ARG A 133 6.64 -10.98 -10.39
C ARG A 133 5.24 -10.58 -9.96
N GLU A 134 4.71 -11.14 -8.87
CA GLU A 134 3.40 -10.76 -8.33
C GLU A 134 3.35 -9.28 -7.91
N ARG A 135 4.43 -8.77 -7.30
CA ARG A 135 4.57 -7.35 -6.95
C ARG A 135 4.66 -6.45 -8.19
N ALA A 136 5.38 -6.88 -9.23
CA ALA A 136 5.43 -6.15 -10.49
C ALA A 136 4.05 -6.10 -11.17
N GLU A 137 3.32 -7.21 -11.20
CA GLU A 137 1.96 -7.30 -11.73
C GLU A 137 0.98 -6.40 -10.96
N GLN A 138 1.06 -6.38 -9.62
CA GLN A 138 0.27 -5.48 -8.78
C GLN A 138 0.60 -4.00 -9.03
N LEU A 139 1.89 -3.65 -9.17
CA LEU A 139 2.31 -2.29 -9.49
C LEU A 139 1.80 -1.84 -10.85
N ASP A 140 1.81 -2.71 -11.86
CA ASP A 140 1.33 -2.39 -13.20
C ASP A 140 -0.19 -2.24 -13.24
N MET A 141 -0.93 -3.07 -12.48
CA MET A 141 -2.38 -2.87 -12.29
C MET A 141 -2.70 -1.53 -11.64
N LEU A 142 -2.01 -1.17 -10.56
CA LEU A 142 -2.20 0.12 -9.87
C LEU A 142 -1.82 1.30 -10.77
N ARG A 143 -0.76 1.18 -11.59
CA ARG A 143 -0.39 2.20 -12.58
C ARG A 143 -1.46 2.38 -13.65
N LEU A 144 -2.04 1.27 -14.12
CA LEU A 144 -3.13 1.31 -15.09
C LEU A 144 -4.38 1.98 -14.49
N GLU A 145 -4.73 1.63 -13.26
CA GLU A 145 -5.85 2.26 -12.54
C GLU A 145 -5.61 3.75 -12.33
N ILE A 146 -4.41 4.15 -11.88
CA ILE A 146 -4.02 5.56 -11.76
C ILE A 146 -4.11 6.27 -13.11
N ALA A 147 -3.67 5.65 -14.21
CA ALA A 147 -3.77 6.22 -15.55
C ALA A 147 -5.23 6.39 -16.00
N GLN A 148 -6.10 5.42 -15.73
CA GLN A 148 -7.53 5.50 -16.02
C GLN A 148 -8.23 6.57 -15.18
N LEU A 149 -7.89 6.67 -13.89
CA LEU A 149 -8.40 7.70 -13.00
C LEU A 149 -7.92 9.09 -13.40
N ARG A 150 -6.65 9.24 -13.78
CA ARG A 150 -6.11 10.50 -14.33
C ARG A 150 -6.82 10.88 -15.62
N GLN A 151 -7.03 9.94 -16.54
CA GLN A 151 -7.77 10.19 -17.77
C GLN A 151 -9.23 10.59 -17.52
N ALA A 152 -9.89 9.95 -16.53
CA ALA A 152 -11.23 10.32 -16.11
C ALA A 152 -11.25 11.72 -15.49
N LEU A 153 -10.25 12.05 -14.66
CA LEU A 153 -10.07 13.37 -14.09
C LEU A 153 -9.75 14.43 -15.15
N ASP A 154 -8.98 14.12 -16.20
CA ASP A 154 -8.66 15.05 -17.30
C ASP A 154 -9.87 15.33 -18.20
N SER A 155 -10.84 14.40 -18.26
CA SER A 155 -12.06 14.57 -19.06
C SER A 155 -13.12 15.49 -18.42
N ARG A 156 -13.08 15.68 -17.09
CA ARG A 156 -14.03 16.54 -16.35
C ARG A 156 -13.79 18.05 -16.57
N PRO A 157 -12.55 18.56 -16.54
CA PRO A 157 -12.21 19.95 -16.84
C PRO A 157 -12.69 20.40 -18.21
N VAL A 158 -12.53 19.56 -19.25
CA VAL A 158 -12.87 19.94 -20.63
C VAL A 158 -14.39 20.09 -20.82
N ILE A 159 -15.18 19.21 -20.20
CA ILE A 159 -16.64 19.29 -20.21
C ILE A 159 -17.12 20.51 -19.44
N ASP A 160 -16.54 20.75 -18.26
CA ASP A 160 -16.90 21.90 -17.43
C ASP A 160 -16.51 23.23 -18.12
N GLN A 161 -15.36 23.29 -18.80
CA GLN A 161 -14.94 24.42 -19.63
C GLN A 161 -15.88 24.65 -20.82
N ALA A 162 -16.25 23.59 -21.54
CA ALA A 162 -17.18 23.69 -22.66
C ALA A 162 -18.56 24.21 -22.22
N ARG A 163 -19.05 23.79 -21.05
CA ARG A 163 -20.26 24.38 -20.46
C ARG A 163 -20.06 25.88 -20.21
N GLY A 164 -18.93 26.28 -19.63
CA GLY A 164 -18.61 27.70 -19.41
C GLY A 164 -18.59 28.53 -20.70
N VAL A 165 -18.03 27.98 -21.79
CA VAL A 165 -18.05 28.60 -23.12
C VAL A 165 -19.48 28.77 -23.63
N LEU A 166 -20.33 27.74 -23.52
CA LEU A 166 -21.73 27.81 -23.95
C LEU A 166 -22.56 28.78 -23.11
N MET A 167 -22.31 28.84 -21.79
CA MET A 167 -22.94 29.82 -20.90
C MET A 167 -22.61 31.24 -21.34
N ALA A 168 -21.33 31.51 -21.65
CA ALA A 168 -20.90 32.83 -22.12
C ALA A 168 -21.43 33.16 -23.53
N ALA A 169 -21.48 32.19 -24.44
CA ALA A 169 -21.90 32.39 -25.83
C ALA A 169 -23.42 32.53 -26.01
N HIS A 170 -24.21 31.87 -25.15
CA HIS A 170 -25.67 31.78 -25.30
C HIS A 170 -26.45 32.34 -24.10
N GLY A 171 -25.79 32.87 -23.07
CA GLY A 171 -26.44 33.44 -21.88
C GLY A 171 -27.25 32.40 -21.09
N CYS A 172 -26.89 31.12 -21.16
CA CYS A 172 -27.65 30.02 -20.57
C CYS A 172 -27.09 29.58 -19.20
N THR A 173 -27.88 28.84 -18.43
CA THR A 173 -27.49 28.27 -17.13
C THR A 173 -26.57 27.05 -17.30
N PRO A 174 -25.83 26.64 -16.24
CA PRO A 174 -25.00 25.42 -16.30
C PRO A 174 -25.78 24.16 -16.69
N ASP A 175 -27.03 24.03 -16.23
CA ASP A 175 -27.89 22.90 -16.57
C ASP A 175 -28.33 22.94 -18.04
N GLN A 176 -28.69 24.12 -18.56
CA GLN A 176 -29.01 24.31 -19.97
C GLN A 176 -27.80 24.01 -20.86
N ALA A 177 -26.61 24.47 -20.49
CA ALA A 177 -25.37 24.16 -21.20
C ALA A 177 -25.08 22.64 -21.24
N TRP A 178 -25.36 21.92 -20.14
CA TRP A 178 -25.26 20.46 -20.12
C TRP A 178 -26.29 19.77 -21.02
N GLN A 179 -27.53 20.27 -21.08
CA GLN A 179 -28.54 19.77 -22.03
C GLN A 179 -28.10 19.99 -23.48
N ILE A 180 -27.58 21.18 -23.82
CA ILE A 180 -27.06 21.50 -25.15
C ILE A 180 -25.96 20.53 -25.58
N LEU A 181 -24.97 20.26 -24.72
CA LEU A 181 -23.89 19.32 -25.03
C LEU A 181 -24.39 17.88 -25.25
N ARG A 182 -25.35 17.44 -24.42
CA ARG A 182 -25.92 16.10 -24.50
C ARG A 182 -26.79 15.92 -25.74
N GLU A 183 -27.64 16.89 -26.05
CA GLU A 183 -28.48 16.87 -27.25
C GLU A 183 -27.62 16.93 -28.52
N ALA A 184 -26.58 17.78 -28.54
CA ALA A 184 -25.62 17.82 -29.65
C ALA A 184 -24.85 16.49 -29.80
N SER A 185 -24.52 15.81 -28.70
CA SER A 185 -23.92 14.47 -28.71
C SER A 185 -24.81 13.42 -29.37
N GLN A 186 -26.09 13.43 -29.03
CA GLN A 186 -27.07 12.50 -29.60
C GLN A 186 -27.29 12.76 -31.09
N HIS A 187 -27.48 14.01 -31.50
CA HIS A 187 -27.73 14.38 -32.90
C HIS A 187 -26.52 14.19 -33.82
N SER A 188 -25.29 14.36 -33.30
CA SER A 188 -24.06 14.20 -34.08
C SER A 188 -23.42 12.81 -33.96
N ASN A 189 -24.01 11.90 -33.17
CA ASN A 189 -23.44 10.60 -32.79
C ASN A 189 -21.96 10.67 -32.38
N THR A 190 -21.58 11.77 -31.71
CA THR A 190 -20.18 12.04 -31.32
C THR A 190 -20.08 12.01 -29.80
N LYS A 191 -19.05 11.33 -29.28
CA LYS A 191 -18.82 11.21 -27.83
C LYS A 191 -18.70 12.59 -27.18
N LEU A 192 -19.40 12.80 -26.07
CA LEU A 192 -19.54 14.10 -25.40
C LEU A 192 -18.20 14.78 -25.09
N HIS A 193 -17.16 14.04 -24.67
CA HIS A 193 -15.83 14.61 -24.41
C HIS A 193 -15.18 15.22 -25.68
N ARG A 194 -15.44 14.66 -26.87
CA ARG A 194 -14.93 15.22 -28.15
C ARG A 194 -15.67 16.49 -28.52
N ILE A 195 -16.97 16.55 -28.23
CA ILE A 195 -17.77 17.76 -28.43
C ILE A 195 -17.28 18.87 -27.51
N ALA A 196 -17.10 18.55 -26.23
CA ALA A 196 -16.56 19.50 -25.26
C ALA A 196 -15.18 20.02 -25.69
N ALA A 197 -14.28 19.14 -26.14
CA ALA A 197 -12.98 19.56 -26.67
C ALA A 197 -13.10 20.49 -27.88
N ALA A 198 -14.00 20.19 -28.83
CA ALA A 198 -14.22 21.03 -30.01
C ALA A 198 -14.82 22.41 -29.66
N VAL A 199 -15.77 22.45 -28.71
CA VAL A 199 -16.37 23.70 -28.21
C VAL A 199 -15.30 24.55 -27.52
N THR A 200 -14.54 23.97 -26.60
CA THR A 200 -13.45 24.67 -25.90
C THR A 200 -12.36 25.15 -26.87
N ALA A 201 -11.96 24.32 -27.83
CA ALA A 201 -10.99 24.73 -28.85
C ALA A 201 -11.50 25.92 -29.69
N SER A 202 -12.77 25.90 -30.10
CA SER A 202 -13.37 26.97 -30.90
C SER A 202 -13.52 28.31 -30.18
N ALA A 203 -13.39 28.33 -28.85
CA ALA A 203 -13.41 29.55 -28.05
C ALA A 203 -12.06 30.28 -28.03
N THR A 204 -10.99 29.67 -28.53
CA THR A 204 -9.68 30.32 -28.66
C THR A 204 -9.59 31.10 -29.98
N PRO A 205 -8.89 32.26 -30.04
CA PRO A 205 -8.84 33.12 -31.23
C PRO A 205 -8.37 32.40 -32.52
N ASP A 206 -7.44 31.46 -32.38
CA ASP A 206 -6.86 30.68 -33.49
C ASP A 206 -7.38 29.22 -33.54
N GLY A 207 -8.45 28.92 -32.80
CA GLY A 207 -8.99 27.57 -32.66
C GLY A 207 -9.67 27.07 -33.94
N PRO A 208 -9.50 25.80 -34.33
CA PRO A 208 -10.21 25.25 -35.47
C PRO A 208 -11.72 25.24 -35.20
N PRO A 209 -12.56 25.66 -36.16
CA PRO A 209 -14.00 25.59 -35.98
C PRO A 209 -14.45 24.12 -35.84
N PRO A 210 -15.51 23.84 -35.06
CA PRO A 210 -16.02 22.49 -34.97
C PRO A 210 -16.48 21.98 -36.36
N PRO A 211 -16.44 20.66 -36.61
CA PRO A 211 -16.95 20.10 -37.86
C PRO A 211 -18.40 20.52 -38.14
N GLU A 212 -18.77 20.69 -39.41
CA GLU A 212 -20.10 21.21 -39.78
C GLU A 212 -21.29 20.44 -39.17
N PRO A 213 -21.28 19.09 -39.13
CA PRO A 213 -22.36 18.34 -38.48
C PRO A 213 -22.49 18.68 -36.99
N LEU A 214 -21.37 18.93 -36.31
CA LEU A 214 -21.34 19.29 -34.90
C LEU A 214 -21.80 20.74 -34.68
N ARG A 215 -21.39 21.69 -35.52
CA ARG A 215 -21.87 23.08 -35.44
C ARG A 215 -23.37 23.15 -35.62
N ARG A 216 -23.91 22.42 -36.59
CA ARG A 216 -25.36 22.34 -36.82
C ARG A 216 -26.08 21.77 -35.60
N ALA A 217 -25.59 20.65 -35.06
CA ALA A 217 -26.18 20.03 -33.86
C ALA A 217 -26.14 20.96 -32.64
N LEU A 218 -25.04 21.69 -32.43
CA LEU A 218 -24.91 22.67 -31.34
C LEU A 218 -25.87 23.86 -31.50
N ARG A 219 -26.03 24.40 -32.72
CA ARG A 219 -26.99 25.48 -32.98
C ARG A 219 -28.43 25.04 -32.75
N THR A 220 -28.79 23.85 -33.22
CA THR A 220 -30.15 23.29 -33.02
C THR A 220 -30.42 23.09 -31.53
N ALA A 221 -29.50 22.48 -30.80
CA ALA A 221 -29.66 22.25 -29.36
C ALA A 221 -29.68 23.56 -28.55
N ALA A 222 -28.87 24.56 -28.93
CA ALA A 222 -28.89 25.88 -28.31
C ALA A 222 -30.25 26.57 -28.53
N ALA A 223 -30.86 26.45 -29.71
CA ALA A 223 -32.19 27.02 -29.97
C ALA A 223 -33.31 26.37 -29.13
N HIS A 224 -33.14 25.12 -28.66
CA HIS A 224 -34.11 24.44 -27.80
C HIS A 224 -33.94 24.76 -26.31
N HIS A 225 -32.73 25.13 -25.88
CA HIS A 225 -32.36 25.17 -24.46
C HIS A 225 -31.82 26.51 -23.95
N ALA A 226 -31.37 27.40 -24.83
CA ALA A 226 -31.01 28.77 -24.48
C ALA A 226 -32.28 29.63 -24.27
N PRO A 227 -32.21 30.66 -23.41
CA PRO A 227 -33.34 31.57 -23.15
C PRO A 227 -33.70 32.47 -24.34
#